data_AF-A0A973DX08-F1
#
_entry.id   AF-A0A973DX08-F1
#
_cell.length_a   1.000
_cell.length_b   1.000
_cell.length_c   1.000
_cell.angle_alpha   90.00
_cell.angle_beta   90.00
_cell.angle_gamma   90.00
#
_symmetry.space_group_name_H-M   'P 1'
#
loop_
_entity.id
_entity.type
_entity.pdbx_description
1 polymer ?
#
loop_
_entity_poly.entity_id
_entity_poly.type
_entity_poly.pdbx_seq_one_letter_code
_entity_poly.pdbx_strand_id
1 'polypeptide(L)'
;MIIAGDNNFSDIDTPQEWLRDMFGAIEAERILNNDSPLLDLFSNDTGLMAEYTFRDVEISGTQSHQIKFNFVETDSNLPVEQRGIVSITITTERQEFGAIVTNSAMVTFIRDISISDYAAADSQDAFDQLLMPATGPGFFFDDRGSSCDDVTTGFATNDFFTLGAGFDTVEFSGPRVDYTVAINPTGVTVTDRKPGRDGSDNTSGVEKLRFDVVGTSPDDYDVLAFGQTVDLEEDEFESFVELYIAYFNRAPDALGLGFWGSAYANGTTLEEMAALFIDQDETRATYPGDQTNSDFATSVYGNVLGRIPDQAGFDFWVGQLDSGSVSRDAFILEVLKGAKAAPPDGASQEFMDQQAADQAYLSTKTDIGAYFAVHKGMSNVENARATMELFDGSANSLQAAEDAIDGYYASASAADGGEFLMPVVGVLALPEWAID
;
A
#
# COMPACT_ATOMS: atom_id res chain seq x y z
N MET A 1 36.17 17.99 -0.25
CA MET A 1 36.80 19.32 -0.04
C MET A 1 35.78 20.34 -0.49
N ILE A 2 35.12 20.99 0.47
CA ILE A 2 34.08 21.99 0.22
C ILE A 2 34.80 23.27 -0.23
N ILE A 3 34.46 23.80 -1.40
CA ILE A 3 34.83 25.16 -1.80
C ILE A 3 33.52 25.88 -2.07
N ALA A 4 33.11 26.71 -1.11
CA ALA A 4 32.05 27.68 -1.30
C ALA A 4 32.53 28.73 -2.32
N GLY A 5 31.82 28.84 -3.44
CA GLY A 5 31.94 29.92 -4.41
C GLY A 5 30.64 30.73 -4.40
N ASP A 6 30.75 32.03 -4.12
CA ASP A 6 29.65 33.00 -4.26
C ASP A 6 29.28 33.11 -5.75
N ASN A 7 28.31 32.33 -6.22
CA ASN A 7 27.92 32.32 -7.63
C ASN A 7 26.73 33.25 -7.88
N ASN A 8 27.08 34.49 -8.26
CA ASN A 8 26.15 35.45 -8.84
C ASN A 8 26.06 35.15 -10.35
N PHE A 9 25.01 34.44 -10.79
CA PHE A 9 24.84 33.92 -12.16
C PHE A 9 24.58 34.99 -13.25
N SER A 10 24.82 36.27 -12.99
CA SER A 10 24.42 37.35 -13.88
C SER A 10 25.32 37.57 -15.11
N ASP A 11 26.49 36.91 -15.21
CA ASP A 11 27.52 37.24 -16.22
C ASP A 11 28.24 36.01 -16.84
N ILE A 12 27.57 34.86 -16.99
CA ILE A 12 28.15 33.68 -17.68
C ILE A 12 27.65 33.63 -19.14
N ASP A 13 28.56 33.87 -20.10
CA ASP A 13 28.23 34.05 -21.52
C ASP A 13 28.44 32.79 -22.39
N THR A 14 29.02 31.70 -21.86
CA THR A 14 29.30 30.48 -22.64
C THR A 14 28.95 29.16 -21.94
N PRO A 15 28.49 28.12 -22.69
CA PRO A 15 28.21 26.79 -22.12
C PRO A 15 29.40 26.08 -21.45
N GLN A 16 30.62 26.43 -21.86
CA GLN A 16 31.86 25.85 -21.32
C GLN A 16 32.19 26.44 -19.94
N GLU A 17 31.94 27.73 -19.74
CA GLU A 17 32.06 28.38 -18.43
C GLU A 17 30.97 27.88 -17.46
N TRP A 18 29.78 27.58 -17.98
CA TRP A 18 28.69 26.97 -17.22
C TRP A 18 29.02 25.56 -16.70
N LEU A 19 29.55 24.67 -17.56
CA LEU A 19 29.99 23.33 -17.12
C LEU A 19 31.05 23.42 -16.02
N ARG A 20 31.99 24.38 -16.15
CA ARG A 20 33.06 24.63 -15.15
C ARG A 20 32.51 25.11 -13.82
N ASP A 21 31.38 25.81 -13.83
CA ASP A 21 30.73 26.28 -12.61
C ASP A 21 29.96 25.15 -11.92
N MET A 22 29.22 24.34 -12.69
CA MET A 22 28.38 23.27 -12.16
C MET A 22 29.17 22.06 -11.64
N PHE A 23 30.22 21.64 -12.33
CA PHE A 23 31.00 20.45 -11.98
C PHE A 23 32.43 20.76 -11.51
N GLY A 24 32.80 22.04 -11.47
CA GLY A 24 34.17 22.47 -11.28
C GLY A 24 35.01 22.38 -12.55
N ALA A 25 36.09 23.17 -12.60
CA ALA A 25 36.90 23.35 -13.82
C ALA A 25 37.51 22.06 -14.39
N ILE A 26 37.91 21.13 -13.52
CA ILE A 26 38.55 19.87 -13.91
C ILE A 26 37.55 18.94 -14.56
N GLU A 27 36.37 18.77 -13.95
CA GLU A 27 35.38 17.81 -14.44
C GLU A 27 34.68 18.32 -15.70
N ALA A 28 34.47 19.63 -15.81
CA ALA A 28 33.99 20.28 -17.02
C ALA A 28 34.93 20.06 -18.22
N GLU A 29 36.25 20.19 -18.03
CA GLU A 29 37.22 19.91 -19.10
C GLU A 29 37.21 18.43 -19.49
N ARG A 30 36.98 17.51 -18.55
CA ARG A 30 36.85 16.08 -18.85
C ARG A 30 35.57 15.75 -19.61
N ILE A 31 34.44 16.35 -19.25
CA ILE A 31 33.16 16.21 -19.96
C ILE A 31 33.28 16.76 -21.38
N LEU A 32 33.86 17.96 -21.55
CA LEU A 32 34.06 18.59 -22.85
C LEU A 32 35.00 17.80 -23.78
N ASN A 33 35.94 17.06 -23.20
CA ASN A 33 36.87 16.20 -23.94
C ASN A 33 36.37 14.75 -24.10
N ASN A 34 35.18 14.44 -23.59
CA ASN A 34 34.60 13.08 -23.60
C ASN A 34 35.47 12.04 -22.87
N ASP A 35 36.24 12.48 -21.86
CA ASP A 35 37.29 11.70 -21.16
C ASP A 35 36.84 11.18 -19.77
N SER A 36 35.59 11.43 -19.33
CA SER A 36 35.06 10.95 -18.04
C SER A 36 34.01 9.86 -18.21
N PRO A 37 34.17 8.68 -17.59
CA PRO A 37 33.04 7.84 -17.24
C PRO A 37 32.31 8.52 -16.06
N LEU A 38 31.05 8.92 -16.27
CA LEU A 38 30.11 9.45 -15.27
C LEU A 38 29.73 8.43 -14.16
N LEU A 39 30.60 7.47 -13.86
CA LEU A 39 30.35 6.31 -12.99
C LEU A 39 30.23 6.67 -11.49
N ASP A 40 30.72 7.84 -11.06
CA ASP A 40 30.76 8.22 -9.63
C ASP A 40 29.66 9.21 -9.20
N LEU A 41 28.86 9.74 -10.13
CA LEU A 41 27.71 10.61 -9.79
C LEU A 41 26.41 9.82 -9.55
N PHE A 42 26.37 8.57 -10.00
CA PHE A 42 25.27 7.63 -9.82
C PHE A 42 25.82 6.34 -9.19
N SER A 43 26.18 6.37 -7.90
CA SER A 43 26.74 5.18 -7.25
C SER A 43 25.63 4.15 -6.98
N ASN A 44 25.71 3.01 -7.68
CA ASN A 44 24.83 1.85 -7.52
C ASN A 44 25.11 1.11 -6.20
N ASP A 45 24.23 1.20 -5.21
CA ASP A 45 24.39 0.48 -3.94
C ASP A 45 23.51 -0.78 -3.77
N THR A 46 22.91 -1.33 -4.85
CA THR A 46 21.94 -2.46 -4.69
C THR A 46 22.07 -3.65 -5.66
N GLY A 47 23.12 -3.75 -6.47
CA GLY A 47 23.55 -5.07 -6.99
C GLY A 47 22.68 -5.78 -8.05
N LEU A 48 21.85 -5.08 -8.84
CA LEU A 48 21.23 -5.61 -10.06
C LEU A 48 21.43 -4.65 -11.25
N MET A 49 21.83 -5.20 -12.40
CA MET A 49 22.67 -4.56 -13.41
C MET A 49 21.91 -4.15 -14.68
N ALA A 50 21.86 -2.85 -14.98
CA ALA A 50 21.97 -2.34 -16.34
C ALA A 50 23.16 -1.38 -16.35
N GLU A 51 24.26 -1.75 -17.02
CA GLU A 51 25.41 -0.87 -17.19
C GLU A 51 25.12 0.11 -18.32
N TYR A 52 25.16 1.42 -18.07
CA TYR A 52 25.09 2.44 -19.12
C TYR A 52 26.47 3.08 -19.29
N THR A 53 26.92 3.24 -20.53
CA THR A 53 28.13 4.03 -20.83
C THR A 53 27.75 5.37 -21.43
N PHE A 54 28.41 6.41 -20.93
CA PHE A 54 28.34 7.74 -21.52
C PHE A 54 28.86 7.71 -22.96
N ARG A 55 28.12 8.35 -23.87
CA ARG A 55 28.42 8.35 -25.30
C ARG A 55 29.04 9.67 -25.74
N ASP A 56 28.29 10.75 -25.56
CA ASP A 56 28.70 12.10 -25.93
C ASP A 56 27.81 13.16 -25.25
N VAL A 57 28.32 14.40 -25.27
CA VAL A 57 27.59 15.61 -24.93
C VAL A 57 27.46 16.48 -26.17
N GLU A 58 26.23 16.87 -26.49
CA GLU A 58 25.93 17.87 -27.52
C GLU A 58 25.54 19.19 -26.86
N ILE A 59 26.23 20.27 -27.24
CA ILE A 59 25.94 21.62 -26.78
C ILE A 59 25.41 22.43 -27.96
N SER A 60 24.22 23.01 -27.85
CA SER A 60 23.63 23.81 -28.93
C SER A 60 22.83 25.03 -28.44
N GLY A 61 22.65 26.00 -29.34
CA GLY A 61 21.84 27.22 -29.11
C GLY A 61 22.66 28.46 -28.73
N THR A 62 22.30 29.62 -29.30
CA THR A 62 22.89 30.94 -28.97
C THR A 62 22.02 31.78 -28.03
N GLN A 63 20.85 31.30 -27.62
CA GLN A 63 19.91 32.02 -26.75
C GLN A 63 19.20 31.13 -25.71
N SER A 64 18.99 29.85 -26.01
CA SER A 64 18.57 28.82 -25.06
C SER A 64 19.73 27.82 -24.98
N HIS A 65 20.50 27.85 -23.90
CA HIS A 65 21.69 27.01 -23.76
C HIS A 65 21.23 25.58 -23.52
N GLN A 66 21.33 24.73 -24.53
CA GLN A 66 20.94 23.32 -24.45
C GLN A 66 22.17 22.44 -24.30
N ILE A 67 22.19 21.62 -23.27
CA ILE A 67 23.21 20.60 -23.04
C ILE A 67 22.53 19.25 -23.00
N LYS A 68 22.87 18.41 -23.97
CA LYS A 68 22.31 17.08 -24.12
C LYS A 68 23.36 16.04 -23.77
N PHE A 69 23.08 15.21 -22.77
CA PHE A 69 23.89 14.05 -22.42
C PHE A 69 23.27 12.81 -23.04
N ASN A 70 24.06 12.06 -23.81
CA ASN A 70 23.61 10.80 -24.39
C ASN A 70 24.32 9.62 -23.71
N PHE A 71 23.53 8.62 -23.34
CA PHE A 71 23.98 7.38 -22.73
C PHE A 71 23.55 6.20 -23.60
N VAL A 72 24.34 5.13 -23.58
CA VAL A 72 24.06 3.88 -24.30
C VAL A 72 24.06 2.73 -23.31
N GLU A 73 23.01 1.91 -23.38
CA GLU A 73 22.91 0.69 -22.60
C GLU A 73 23.94 -0.35 -23.07
N THR A 74 24.74 -0.83 -22.12
CA THR A 74 25.82 -1.79 -22.34
C THR A 74 25.55 -3.18 -21.78
N ASP A 75 24.34 -3.46 -21.29
CA ASP A 75 24.01 -4.83 -20.89
C ASP A 75 24.28 -5.81 -22.05
N SER A 76 25.27 -6.66 -21.82
CA SER A 76 25.74 -7.66 -22.78
C SER A 76 24.70 -8.76 -23.04
N ASN A 77 23.68 -8.90 -22.19
CA ASN A 77 22.62 -9.89 -22.31
C ASN A 77 21.46 -9.43 -23.21
N LEU A 78 21.38 -8.15 -23.57
CA LEU A 78 20.37 -7.63 -24.48
C LEU A 78 20.84 -7.68 -25.95
N PRO A 79 19.96 -8.13 -26.89
CA PRO A 79 20.19 -8.01 -28.33
C PRO A 79 20.54 -6.57 -28.73
N VAL A 80 21.47 -6.38 -29.67
CA VAL A 80 21.96 -5.04 -30.10
C VAL A 80 20.82 -4.13 -30.56
N GLU A 81 19.77 -4.70 -31.13
CA GLU A 81 18.56 -4.00 -31.58
C GLU A 81 17.60 -3.57 -30.47
N GLN A 82 17.89 -3.93 -29.21
CA GLN A 82 17.16 -3.49 -28.01
C GLN A 82 17.95 -2.49 -27.16
N ARG A 83 19.20 -2.17 -27.52
CA ARG A 83 20.02 -1.19 -26.79
C ARG A 83 19.53 0.22 -27.10
N GLY A 84 18.91 0.87 -26.11
CA GLY A 84 18.38 2.23 -26.23
C GLY A 84 19.44 3.33 -26.12
N ILE A 85 19.11 4.53 -26.61
CA ILE A 85 19.84 5.76 -26.30
C ILE A 85 19.00 6.53 -25.29
N VAL A 86 19.55 6.80 -24.11
CA VAL A 86 18.92 7.73 -23.16
C VAL A 86 19.51 9.11 -23.38
N SER A 87 18.65 10.10 -23.58
CA SER A 87 19.02 11.49 -23.81
C SER A 87 18.48 12.37 -22.69
N ILE A 88 19.36 13.02 -21.94
CA ILE A 88 18.99 14.04 -20.95
C ILE A 88 19.30 15.40 -21.56
N THR A 89 18.26 16.19 -21.84
CA THR A 89 18.45 17.55 -22.40
C THR A 89 18.17 18.59 -21.33
N ILE A 90 19.20 19.33 -20.92
CA ILE A 90 19.08 20.49 -20.04
C ILE A 90 18.92 21.72 -20.92
N THR A 91 17.80 22.44 -20.82
CA THR A 91 17.59 23.73 -21.50
C THR A 91 17.53 24.84 -20.47
N THR A 92 18.28 25.93 -20.69
CA THR A 92 18.08 27.16 -19.93
C THR A 92 17.60 28.28 -20.85
N GLU A 93 16.38 28.76 -20.67
CA GLU A 93 16.02 30.13 -21.05
C GLU A 93 16.29 31.05 -19.87
N ARG A 94 16.37 32.36 -20.12
CA ARG A 94 17.11 33.34 -19.30
C ARG A 94 16.79 33.43 -17.80
N GLN A 95 15.89 32.63 -17.23
CA GLN A 95 15.66 32.42 -15.79
C GLN A 95 15.07 31.04 -15.41
N GLU A 96 15.10 30.01 -16.28
CA GLU A 96 14.47 28.70 -16.01
C GLU A 96 15.42 27.55 -16.37
N PHE A 97 15.51 26.53 -15.52
CA PHE A 97 16.14 25.24 -15.84
C PHE A 97 15.05 24.25 -16.29
N GLY A 98 15.35 23.33 -17.19
CA GLY A 98 14.41 22.26 -17.53
C GLY A 98 15.14 21.05 -18.08
N ALA A 99 14.86 19.86 -17.54
CA ALA A 99 15.38 18.59 -18.05
C ALA A 99 14.28 17.87 -18.84
N ILE A 100 14.50 17.66 -20.14
CA ILE A 100 13.59 16.89 -20.99
C ILE A 100 14.24 15.55 -21.29
N VAL A 101 13.63 14.46 -20.80
CA VAL A 101 13.95 13.10 -21.21
C VAL A 101 13.04 12.74 -22.38
N THR A 102 13.61 12.53 -23.55
CA THR A 102 12.88 12.01 -24.71
C THR A 102 13.42 10.65 -25.08
N ASN A 103 12.55 9.64 -25.25
CA ASN A 103 12.94 8.39 -25.87
C ASN A 103 11.98 7.99 -26.99
N SER A 104 12.55 7.49 -28.09
CA SER A 104 11.84 6.81 -29.17
C SER A 104 12.10 5.32 -29.03
N ALA A 105 11.04 4.60 -28.63
CA ALA A 105 10.91 3.14 -28.51
C ALA A 105 11.37 2.51 -27.17
N MET A 106 10.36 2.08 -26.41
CA MET A 106 10.30 0.95 -25.46
C MET A 106 11.16 0.98 -24.17
N VAL A 107 10.42 0.95 -23.04
CA VAL A 107 10.75 0.52 -21.66
C VAL A 107 11.45 1.53 -20.70
N THR A 108 10.61 2.00 -19.77
CA THR A 108 10.69 1.97 -18.29
C THR A 108 12.05 1.90 -17.58
N PHE A 109 12.17 2.72 -16.53
CA PHE A 109 13.22 2.77 -15.49
C PHE A 109 14.41 3.72 -15.75
N ILE A 110 14.22 4.99 -15.40
CA ILE A 110 15.29 5.84 -14.85
C ILE A 110 14.95 5.99 -13.36
N ARG A 111 15.83 5.52 -12.47
CA ARG A 111 15.53 5.42 -11.04
C ARG A 111 16.18 6.47 -10.15
N ASP A 112 17.15 7.25 -10.63
CA ASP A 112 17.74 8.34 -9.84
C ASP A 112 18.26 9.48 -10.73
N ILE A 113 17.77 10.69 -10.50
CA ILE A 113 18.45 11.94 -10.92
C ILE A 113 18.56 12.79 -9.65
N SER A 114 19.73 12.79 -9.01
CA SER A 114 20.05 13.71 -7.91
C SER A 114 20.65 14.99 -8.47
N ILE A 115 20.02 16.15 -8.22
CA ILE A 115 20.60 17.47 -8.47
C ILE A 115 20.72 18.15 -7.11
N SER A 116 21.93 18.17 -6.56
CA SER A 116 22.23 18.90 -5.32
C SER A 116 22.49 20.38 -5.62
N ASP A 117 21.89 21.23 -4.77
CA ASP A 117 22.09 22.67 -4.62
C ASP A 117 21.39 23.62 -5.63
N TYR A 118 20.16 24.05 -5.29
CA TYR A 118 19.71 25.42 -5.61
C TYR A 118 18.81 26.01 -4.52
N ALA A 119 19.32 27.03 -3.83
CA ALA A 119 18.60 27.83 -2.85
C ALA A 119 18.30 29.21 -3.45
N ALA A 120 17.07 29.42 -3.91
CA ALA A 120 16.49 30.75 -4.05
C ALA A 120 14.97 30.64 -3.86
N ALA A 121 14.50 31.24 -2.77
CA ALA A 121 13.09 31.42 -2.46
C ALA A 121 12.44 32.39 -3.46
N ASP A 122 11.15 32.18 -3.72
CA ASP A 122 10.18 33.10 -4.37
C ASP A 122 9.86 32.90 -5.87
N SER A 123 10.34 31.83 -6.53
CA SER A 123 9.81 31.42 -7.85
C SER A 123 9.59 29.89 -8.00
N GLN A 124 9.37 29.20 -6.87
CA GLN A 124 9.46 27.74 -6.72
C GLN A 124 8.28 26.95 -7.31
N ASP A 125 7.06 27.51 -7.37
CA ASP A 125 5.84 26.80 -7.86
C ASP A 125 5.87 26.39 -9.34
N ALA A 126 6.75 27.00 -10.16
CA ALA A 126 6.75 26.78 -11.61
C ALA A 126 7.49 25.50 -12.04
N PHE A 127 8.34 24.95 -11.17
CA PHE A 127 9.13 23.76 -11.49
C PHE A 127 8.37 22.46 -11.22
N ASP A 128 7.48 22.47 -10.24
CA ASP A 128 6.74 21.29 -9.77
C ASP A 128 5.73 20.76 -10.81
N GLN A 129 5.39 21.57 -11.82
CA GLN A 129 4.52 21.18 -12.95
C GLN A 129 5.29 20.61 -14.16
N LEU A 130 6.63 20.63 -14.18
CA LEU A 130 7.41 20.43 -15.41
C LEU A 130 7.90 18.99 -15.66
N LEU A 131 7.51 18.02 -14.82
CA LEU A 131 7.81 16.59 -15.00
C LEU A 131 6.60 15.73 -15.36
N MET A 132 5.49 16.35 -15.76
CA MET A 132 4.29 15.65 -16.21
C MET A 132 4.26 15.62 -17.74
N PRO A 133 4.63 14.51 -18.39
CA PRO A 133 4.42 14.42 -19.83
C PRO A 133 2.92 14.50 -20.13
N ALA A 134 2.52 15.40 -21.02
CA ALA A 134 1.15 15.49 -21.53
C ALA A 134 0.63 14.18 -22.16
N THR A 135 1.54 13.22 -22.40
CA THR A 135 1.28 11.86 -22.88
C THR A 135 2.36 10.89 -22.36
N GLY A 136 2.00 9.93 -21.50
CA GLY A 136 2.90 8.87 -21.00
C GLY A 136 2.99 8.83 -19.46
N PRO A 137 3.53 7.75 -18.84
CA PRO A 137 3.72 7.71 -17.40
C PRO A 137 4.70 8.82 -16.95
N GLY A 138 4.30 9.65 -16.00
CA GLY A 138 5.14 10.64 -15.36
C GLY A 138 5.86 10.06 -14.13
N PHE A 139 6.93 10.75 -13.73
CA PHE A 139 7.66 10.41 -12.51
C PHE A 139 7.83 11.71 -11.73
N PHE A 140 7.27 11.76 -10.52
CA PHE A 140 7.44 12.84 -9.58
C PHE A 140 8.39 12.38 -8.47
N PHE A 141 9.60 12.94 -8.48
CA PHE A 141 10.52 12.87 -7.36
C PHE A 141 10.53 14.24 -6.70
N ASP A 142 10.15 14.33 -5.42
CA ASP A 142 10.66 15.40 -4.58
C ASP A 142 11.71 14.84 -3.61
N ASP A 143 12.97 14.78 -4.06
CA ASP A 143 14.13 14.60 -3.16
C ASP A 143 14.52 15.93 -2.52
N ARG A 144 13.56 16.64 -1.95
CA ARG A 144 13.91 17.68 -0.99
C ARG A 144 13.42 17.23 0.35
N GLY A 145 14.37 16.77 1.17
CA GLY A 145 14.25 16.71 2.63
C GLY A 145 13.99 18.08 3.28
N SER A 146 13.07 18.86 2.74
CA SER A 146 12.40 19.95 3.42
C SER A 146 11.23 19.34 4.18
N SER A 147 11.04 19.70 5.44
CA SER A 147 9.93 19.24 6.28
C SER A 147 8.59 19.88 5.88
N CYS A 148 8.35 20.08 4.60
CA CYS A 148 7.21 20.81 4.06
C CYS A 148 6.06 19.85 3.79
N ASP A 149 4.83 20.37 3.85
CA ASP A 149 3.64 19.60 3.53
C ASP A 149 3.31 19.83 2.04
N ASP A 150 3.49 18.82 1.20
CA ASP A 150 3.35 18.95 -0.25
C ASP A 150 1.96 18.51 -0.75
N VAL A 151 1.53 19.05 -1.90
CA VAL A 151 0.28 18.65 -2.58
C VAL A 151 0.57 18.42 -4.07
N THR A 152 0.32 17.21 -4.55
CA THR A 152 0.49 16.81 -5.96
C THR A 152 -0.79 16.15 -6.51
N THR A 153 -0.85 15.87 -7.82
CA THR A 153 -2.05 15.33 -8.49
C THR A 153 -1.68 14.10 -9.34
N GLY A 154 -2.55 13.08 -9.36
CA GLY A 154 -2.35 11.81 -10.10
C GLY A 154 -2.28 11.95 -11.63
N PHE A 155 -3.19 12.74 -12.23
CA PHE A 155 -3.41 12.86 -13.69
C PHE A 155 -3.77 11.53 -14.38
N ALA A 156 -4.17 11.59 -15.66
CA ALA A 156 -4.74 10.46 -16.40
C ALA A 156 -3.77 9.33 -16.78
N THR A 157 -2.51 9.45 -16.39
CA THR A 157 -1.43 8.53 -16.72
C THR A 157 -1.16 7.59 -15.53
N ASN A 158 -0.18 6.71 -15.66
CA ASN A 158 0.22 5.87 -14.55
C ASN A 158 1.52 6.46 -13.99
N ASP A 159 1.47 6.99 -12.78
CA ASP A 159 2.54 7.82 -12.27
C ASP A 159 3.24 7.15 -11.08
N PHE A 160 4.47 7.60 -10.81
CA PHE A 160 5.23 7.22 -9.62
C PHE A 160 5.53 8.48 -8.82
N PHE A 161 5.06 8.51 -7.58
CA PHE A 161 5.24 9.59 -6.62
C PHE A 161 6.17 9.12 -5.49
N THR A 162 7.29 9.80 -5.32
CA THR A 162 8.15 9.67 -4.14
C THR A 162 8.20 11.02 -3.46
N LEU A 163 7.51 11.13 -2.33
CA LEU A 163 7.38 12.34 -1.53
C LEU A 163 8.31 12.26 -0.32
N GLY A 164 8.74 13.42 0.16
CA GLY A 164 9.85 13.60 1.09
C GLY A 164 9.45 13.39 2.55
N ALA A 165 9.86 14.33 3.42
CA ALA A 165 9.47 14.35 4.81
C ALA A 165 8.46 15.49 5.02
N GLY A 166 7.36 15.25 5.71
CA GLY A 166 6.31 16.25 5.79
C GLY A 166 4.96 15.63 6.05
N PHE A 167 3.90 16.38 5.81
CA PHE A 167 2.56 15.83 5.64
C PHE A 167 2.11 16.01 4.19
N ASP A 168 2.30 14.97 3.39
CA ASP A 168 2.16 15.04 1.95
C ASP A 168 0.79 14.52 1.47
N THR A 169 0.28 15.15 0.42
CA THR A 169 -1.05 14.89 -0.14
C THR A 169 -1.00 14.61 -1.63
N VAL A 170 -1.60 13.50 -2.07
CA VAL A 170 -1.85 13.21 -3.50
C VAL A 170 -3.33 13.37 -3.83
N GLU A 171 -3.64 14.18 -4.83
CA GLU A 171 -5.01 14.51 -5.26
C GLU A 171 -5.45 13.70 -6.49
N PHE A 172 -6.69 13.22 -6.45
CA PHE A 172 -7.36 12.46 -7.51
C PHE A 172 -8.68 13.15 -7.88
N SER A 173 -8.97 13.20 -9.17
CA SER A 173 -10.01 14.06 -9.73
C SER A 173 -11.44 13.57 -9.44
N GLY A 174 -11.63 12.27 -9.26
CA GLY A 174 -12.94 11.64 -9.09
C GLY A 174 -13.26 11.13 -7.68
N PRO A 175 -14.50 10.67 -7.44
CA PRO A 175 -14.95 10.24 -6.12
C PRO A 175 -14.27 8.93 -5.69
N ARG A 176 -13.92 8.82 -4.41
CA ARG A 176 -13.18 7.68 -3.82
C ARG A 176 -13.76 6.31 -4.19
N VAL A 177 -15.09 6.20 -4.28
CA VAL A 177 -15.81 4.98 -4.69
C VAL A 177 -15.37 4.39 -6.05
N ASP A 178 -14.73 5.17 -6.92
CA ASP A 178 -14.23 4.70 -8.21
C ASP A 178 -12.80 4.09 -8.13
N TYR A 179 -12.13 4.17 -6.97
CA TYR A 179 -10.71 3.82 -6.83
C TYR A 179 -10.46 2.54 -6.02
N THR A 180 -9.38 1.84 -6.37
CA THR A 180 -8.74 0.82 -5.54
C THR A 180 -7.48 1.42 -4.93
N VAL A 181 -7.35 1.37 -3.61
CA VAL A 181 -6.16 1.86 -2.86
C VAL A 181 -5.50 0.66 -2.22
N ALA A 182 -4.49 0.09 -2.89
CA ALA A 182 -3.72 -1.03 -2.38
C ALA A 182 -2.61 -0.51 -1.47
N ILE A 183 -2.55 -0.99 -0.23
CA ILE A 183 -1.50 -0.64 0.73
C ILE A 183 -0.44 -1.72 0.73
N ASN A 184 0.81 -1.30 0.60
CA ASN A 184 1.97 -2.18 0.48
C ASN A 184 3.04 -1.71 1.50
N PRO A 185 4.00 -2.57 1.91
CA PRO A 185 5.07 -2.17 2.83
C PRO A 185 5.94 -1.00 2.34
N THR A 186 5.98 -0.76 1.02
CA THR A 186 6.81 0.28 0.42
C THR A 186 6.03 1.51 -0.05
N GLY A 187 4.70 1.56 0.17
CA GLY A 187 3.86 2.64 -0.33
C GLY A 187 2.44 2.22 -0.66
N VAL A 188 1.73 3.05 -1.42
CA VAL A 188 0.32 2.85 -1.79
C VAL A 188 0.16 2.91 -3.30
N THR A 189 -0.53 1.93 -3.87
CA THR A 189 -0.96 1.97 -5.28
C THR A 189 -2.41 2.41 -5.36
N VAL A 190 -2.68 3.55 -6.00
CA VAL A 190 -4.03 4.08 -6.21
C VAL A 190 -4.42 3.87 -7.67
N THR A 191 -5.47 3.10 -7.92
CA THR A 191 -5.94 2.78 -9.27
C THR A 191 -7.33 3.32 -9.48
N ASP A 192 -7.48 4.21 -10.45
CA ASP A 192 -8.75 4.67 -10.96
C ASP A 192 -9.36 3.63 -11.90
N ARG A 193 -10.55 3.16 -11.58
CA ARG A 193 -11.26 2.20 -12.44
C ARG A 193 -12.04 2.88 -13.57
N LYS A 194 -12.08 4.22 -13.61
CA LYS A 194 -12.60 4.99 -14.75
C LYS A 194 -11.53 5.16 -15.83
N PRO A 195 -11.76 4.65 -17.05
CA PRO A 195 -10.77 4.78 -18.11
C PRO A 195 -10.46 6.24 -18.47
N GLY A 196 -9.17 6.59 -18.46
CA GLY A 196 -8.67 7.88 -18.95
C GLY A 196 -8.88 9.08 -18.04
N ARG A 197 -9.19 8.87 -16.75
CA ARG A 197 -9.32 9.94 -15.76
C ARG A 197 -8.06 10.11 -14.90
N ASP A 198 -7.74 9.18 -14.01
CA ASP A 198 -6.54 9.27 -13.14
C ASP A 198 -5.61 8.04 -13.20
N GLY A 199 -5.80 7.11 -14.14
CA GLY A 199 -4.88 5.99 -14.35
C GLY A 199 -4.57 5.13 -13.10
N SER A 200 -3.30 4.75 -12.92
CA SER A 200 -2.84 3.87 -11.84
C SER A 200 -1.48 4.30 -11.33
N ASP A 201 -1.48 4.80 -10.10
CA ASP A 201 -0.39 5.57 -9.51
C ASP A 201 0.24 4.83 -8.35
N ASN A 202 1.57 4.85 -8.27
CA ASN A 202 2.33 4.29 -7.16
C ASN A 202 2.91 5.42 -6.34
N THR A 203 2.59 5.46 -5.06
CA THR A 203 2.98 6.54 -4.15
C THR A 203 3.82 5.99 -3.02
N SER A 204 4.81 6.74 -2.58
CA SER A 204 5.65 6.46 -1.42
C SER A 204 5.93 7.76 -0.68
N GLY A 205 5.98 7.71 0.66
CA GLY A 205 6.07 8.91 1.49
C GLY A 205 4.81 9.78 1.51
N VAL A 206 3.63 9.22 1.23
CA VAL A 206 2.37 9.97 1.25
C VAL A 206 1.59 9.74 2.54
N GLU A 207 1.16 10.82 3.18
CA GLU A 207 0.34 10.76 4.40
C GLU A 207 -1.16 10.80 4.09
N LYS A 208 -1.56 11.41 2.97
CA LYS A 208 -2.97 11.63 2.64
C LYS A 208 -3.26 11.50 1.15
N LEU A 209 -4.38 10.87 0.84
CA LEU A 209 -4.99 10.92 -0.49
C LEU A 209 -6.21 11.85 -0.43
N ARG A 210 -6.44 12.65 -1.47
CA ARG A 210 -7.64 13.47 -1.58
C ARG A 210 -8.38 13.14 -2.87
N PHE A 211 -9.62 12.71 -2.75
CA PHE A 211 -10.46 12.36 -3.88
C PHE A 211 -11.47 13.48 -4.19
N ASP A 212 -12.11 13.41 -5.35
CA ASP A 212 -13.16 14.31 -5.84
C ASP A 212 -12.73 15.79 -5.96
N VAL A 213 -11.46 16.08 -6.25
CA VAL A 213 -10.98 17.49 -6.30
C VAL A 213 -11.57 18.31 -7.45
N VAL A 214 -12.04 17.65 -8.52
CA VAL A 214 -12.77 18.31 -9.62
C VAL A 214 -14.29 18.32 -9.37
N GLY A 215 -14.75 17.54 -8.40
CA GLY A 215 -16.16 17.43 -8.02
C GLY A 215 -16.61 18.54 -7.08
N THR A 216 -17.56 18.19 -6.21
CA THR A 216 -18.19 19.18 -5.30
C THR A 216 -17.89 18.91 -3.83
N SER A 217 -17.26 17.78 -3.51
CA SER A 217 -16.98 17.37 -2.13
C SER A 217 -15.65 16.65 -2.03
N PRO A 218 -14.52 17.38 -1.95
CA PRO A 218 -13.23 16.79 -1.68
C PRO A 218 -13.28 15.83 -0.47
N ASP A 219 -12.76 14.63 -0.65
CA ASP A 219 -12.80 13.53 0.32
C ASP A 219 -11.36 13.16 0.70
N ASP A 220 -10.91 13.63 1.86
CA ASP A 220 -9.59 13.35 2.40
C ASP A 220 -9.55 11.96 3.03
N TYR A 221 -8.54 11.17 2.67
CA TYR A 221 -8.27 9.84 3.16
C TYR A 221 -6.88 9.77 3.77
N ASP A 222 -6.83 9.49 5.08
CA ASP A 222 -5.59 9.38 5.84
C ASP A 222 -4.93 8.01 5.56
N VAL A 223 -3.76 8.02 4.93
CA VAL A 223 -2.99 6.80 4.62
C VAL A 223 -2.25 6.31 5.86
N LEU A 224 -1.77 7.22 6.71
CA LEU A 224 -1.04 6.88 7.94
C LEU A 224 -1.91 6.10 8.91
N ALA A 225 -3.22 6.35 8.91
CA ALA A 225 -4.19 5.60 9.70
C ALA A 225 -4.18 4.08 9.39
N PHE A 226 -3.53 3.65 8.31
CA PHE A 226 -3.49 2.26 7.85
C PHE A 226 -2.07 1.74 7.57
N GLY A 227 -1.10 2.64 7.41
CA GLY A 227 0.26 2.29 7.02
C GLY A 227 0.99 1.36 7.98
N GLN A 228 0.65 1.34 9.27
CA GLN A 228 1.30 0.44 10.24
C GLN A 228 0.76 -0.98 10.22
N THR A 229 -0.38 -1.21 9.57
CA THR A 229 -0.99 -2.54 9.47
C THR A 229 -0.13 -3.48 8.62
N VAL A 230 0.74 -2.95 7.74
CA VAL A 230 1.65 -3.75 6.90
C VAL A 230 2.90 -4.25 7.62
N ASP A 231 3.19 -3.71 8.81
CA ASP A 231 4.35 -4.09 9.63
C ASP A 231 4.05 -5.22 10.62
N LEU A 232 2.78 -5.64 10.70
CA LEU A 232 2.32 -6.71 11.59
C LEU A 232 2.75 -8.07 11.05
N GLU A 233 3.15 -8.97 11.95
CA GLU A 233 3.43 -10.35 11.59
C GLU A 233 2.12 -11.07 11.20
N GLU A 234 2.24 -12.15 10.43
CA GLU A 234 1.09 -12.91 9.91
C GLU A 234 0.15 -13.41 11.03
N ASP A 235 0.71 -13.90 12.14
CA ASP A 235 -0.06 -14.42 13.27
C ASP A 235 -0.76 -13.32 14.09
N GLU A 236 -0.16 -12.13 14.16
CA GLU A 236 -0.81 -10.94 14.71
C GLU A 236 -2.00 -10.56 13.83
N PHE A 237 -1.80 -10.53 12.51
CA PHE A 237 -2.82 -10.18 11.53
C PHE A 237 -4.03 -11.12 11.55
N GLU A 238 -3.78 -12.44 11.56
CA GLU A 238 -4.81 -13.47 11.70
C GLU A 238 -5.65 -13.28 12.97
N SER A 239 -5.03 -12.85 14.07
CA SER A 239 -5.73 -12.64 15.33
C SER A 239 -6.82 -11.56 15.25
N PHE A 240 -6.68 -10.54 14.38
CA PHE A 240 -7.75 -9.55 14.14
C PHE A 240 -8.90 -10.14 13.34
N VAL A 241 -8.58 -10.90 12.30
CA VAL A 241 -9.56 -11.55 11.44
C VAL A 241 -10.40 -12.52 12.27
N GLU A 242 -9.75 -13.32 13.11
CA GLU A 242 -10.39 -14.19 14.09
C GLU A 242 -11.31 -13.44 15.06
N LEU A 243 -10.86 -12.29 15.59
CA LEU A 243 -11.67 -11.48 16.50
C LEU A 243 -12.94 -10.95 15.82
N TYR A 244 -12.82 -10.47 14.57
CA TYR A 244 -13.96 -10.06 13.76
C TYR A 244 -14.97 -11.19 13.55
N ILE A 245 -14.48 -12.37 13.18
CA ILE A 245 -15.31 -13.56 12.99
C ILE A 245 -16.02 -13.91 14.31
N ALA A 246 -15.29 -13.90 15.42
CA ALA A 246 -15.84 -14.31 16.71
C ALA A 246 -16.89 -13.34 17.26
N TYR A 247 -16.73 -12.02 17.07
CA TYR A 247 -17.66 -11.02 17.63
C TYR A 247 -18.80 -10.62 16.69
N PHE A 248 -18.59 -10.69 15.37
CA PHE A 248 -19.58 -10.26 14.39
C PHE A 248 -20.19 -11.39 13.57
N ASN A 249 -19.58 -12.59 13.56
CA ASN A 249 -19.97 -13.73 12.71
C ASN A 249 -20.00 -13.36 11.21
N ARG A 250 -18.98 -12.63 10.75
CA ARG A 250 -18.78 -12.26 9.35
C ARG A 250 -17.30 -12.10 9.04
N ALA A 251 -16.96 -12.01 7.75
CA ALA A 251 -15.64 -11.52 7.37
C ALA A 251 -15.42 -10.08 7.88
N PRO A 252 -14.16 -9.68 8.15
CA PRO A 252 -13.85 -8.27 8.34
C PRO A 252 -14.25 -7.45 7.10
N ASP A 253 -14.48 -6.16 7.31
CA ASP A 253 -14.49 -5.18 6.22
C ASP A 253 -13.09 -4.54 6.13
N ALA A 254 -12.60 -4.27 4.93
CA ALA A 254 -11.21 -3.81 4.72
C ALA A 254 -10.89 -2.51 5.46
N LEU A 255 -11.82 -1.53 5.44
CA LEU A 255 -11.66 -0.26 6.16
C LEU A 255 -11.56 -0.46 7.68
N GLY A 256 -12.45 -1.25 8.27
CA GLY A 256 -12.41 -1.56 9.69
C GLY A 256 -11.15 -2.35 10.07
N LEU A 257 -10.80 -3.36 9.27
CA LEU A 257 -9.62 -4.18 9.49
C LEU A 257 -8.34 -3.33 9.53
N GLY A 258 -8.20 -2.40 8.59
CA GLY A 258 -7.09 -1.47 8.59
C GLY A 258 -7.06 -0.55 9.83
N PHE A 259 -8.23 -0.07 10.30
CA PHE A 259 -8.30 0.78 11.49
C PHE A 259 -7.82 0.03 12.74
N TRP A 260 -8.30 -1.21 12.91
CA TRP A 260 -7.94 -2.03 14.06
C TRP A 260 -6.53 -2.60 13.99
N GLY A 261 -6.03 -2.92 12.79
CA GLY A 261 -4.64 -3.26 12.57
C GLY A 261 -3.71 -2.14 13.05
N SER A 262 -3.97 -0.90 12.65
CA SER A 262 -3.21 0.26 13.13
C SER A 262 -3.40 0.53 14.62
N ALA A 263 -4.59 0.33 15.18
CA ALA A 263 -4.82 0.46 16.62
C ALA A 263 -3.96 -0.56 17.41
N TYR A 264 -3.88 -1.80 16.92
CA TYR A 264 -3.05 -2.84 17.52
C TYR A 264 -1.56 -2.55 17.38
N ALA A 265 -1.11 -2.13 16.19
CA ALA A 265 0.27 -1.71 15.95
C ALA A 265 0.70 -0.57 16.90
N ASN A 266 -0.24 0.29 17.30
CA ASN A 266 -0.03 1.35 18.28
C ASN A 266 -0.21 0.91 19.76
N GLY A 267 -0.35 -0.38 20.02
CA GLY A 267 -0.36 -0.97 21.36
C GLY A 267 -1.73 -1.23 21.98
N THR A 268 -2.82 -1.10 21.22
CA THR A 268 -4.15 -1.54 21.69
C THR A 268 -4.18 -3.06 21.79
N THR A 269 -4.57 -3.63 22.92
CA THR A 269 -4.58 -5.10 23.08
C THR A 269 -5.84 -5.74 22.53
N LEU A 270 -5.80 -7.05 22.25
CA LEU A 270 -6.99 -7.80 21.82
C LEU A 270 -8.13 -7.73 22.84
N GLU A 271 -7.82 -7.66 24.14
CA GLU A 271 -8.81 -7.49 25.20
C GLU A 271 -9.49 -6.12 25.14
N GLU A 272 -8.74 -5.06 24.85
CA GLU A 272 -9.29 -3.71 24.67
C GLU A 272 -10.18 -3.64 23.43
N MET A 273 -9.76 -4.27 22.33
CA MET A 273 -10.57 -4.38 21.11
C MET A 273 -11.86 -5.17 21.36
N ALA A 274 -11.77 -6.33 22.02
CA ALA A 274 -12.90 -7.16 22.41
C ALA A 274 -13.94 -6.39 23.24
N ALA A 275 -13.48 -5.56 24.19
CA ALA A 275 -14.34 -4.72 25.00
C ALA A 275 -15.06 -3.64 24.18
N LEU A 276 -14.48 -3.18 23.07
CA LEU A 276 -15.11 -2.22 22.15
C LEU A 276 -16.05 -2.90 21.15
N PHE A 277 -15.79 -4.16 20.79
CA PHE A 277 -16.61 -4.94 19.85
C PHE A 277 -17.95 -5.37 20.46
N ILE A 278 -17.95 -5.78 21.72
CA ILE A 278 -19.18 -6.28 22.37
C ILE A 278 -20.33 -5.27 22.39
N ASP A 279 -20.01 -3.97 22.41
CA ASP A 279 -20.99 -2.89 22.52
C ASP A 279 -21.56 -2.43 21.18
N GLN A 280 -21.07 -2.99 20.07
CA GLN A 280 -21.58 -2.69 18.73
C GLN A 280 -22.97 -3.28 18.54
N ASP A 281 -23.81 -2.55 17.80
CA ASP A 281 -25.16 -3.00 17.46
C ASP A 281 -25.15 -4.34 16.70
N GLU A 282 -24.14 -4.57 15.88
CA GLU A 282 -23.94 -5.83 15.17
C GLU A 282 -23.67 -7.00 16.13
N THR A 283 -22.77 -6.85 17.09
CA THR A 283 -22.52 -7.90 18.09
C THR A 283 -23.74 -8.17 18.96
N ARG A 284 -24.53 -7.15 19.30
CA ARG A 284 -25.80 -7.32 20.02
C ARG A 284 -26.87 -8.01 19.17
N ALA A 285 -26.81 -7.89 17.85
CA ALA A 285 -27.66 -8.64 16.93
C ALA A 285 -27.22 -10.11 16.83
N THR A 286 -25.90 -10.37 16.76
CA THR A 286 -25.32 -11.72 16.74
C THR A 286 -25.50 -12.45 18.07
N TYR A 287 -25.34 -11.73 19.19
CA TYR A 287 -25.44 -12.23 20.56
C TYR A 287 -26.39 -11.36 21.40
N PRO A 288 -27.72 -11.57 21.30
CA PRO A 288 -28.70 -10.81 22.07
C PRO A 288 -28.45 -10.87 23.57
N GLY A 289 -28.43 -9.70 24.22
CA GLY A 289 -28.08 -9.58 25.65
C GLY A 289 -29.09 -10.21 26.61
N ASP A 290 -30.29 -10.56 26.14
CA ASP A 290 -31.34 -11.25 26.91
C ASP A 290 -31.23 -12.79 26.87
N GLN A 291 -30.29 -13.33 26.08
CA GLN A 291 -30.00 -14.77 26.08
C GLN A 291 -29.48 -15.26 27.43
N THR A 292 -29.85 -16.47 27.81
CA THR A 292 -29.23 -17.15 28.95
C THR A 292 -27.74 -17.39 28.68
N ASN A 293 -26.93 -17.56 29.73
CA ASN A 293 -25.50 -17.88 29.55
C ASN A 293 -25.31 -19.21 28.80
N SER A 294 -26.22 -20.15 28.97
CA SER A 294 -26.26 -21.41 28.22
C SER A 294 -26.50 -21.22 26.72
N ASP A 295 -27.50 -20.40 26.35
CA ASP A 295 -27.78 -20.11 24.94
C ASP A 295 -26.64 -19.32 24.30
N PHE A 296 -26.10 -18.34 25.03
CA PHE A 296 -24.96 -17.54 24.60
C PHE A 296 -23.72 -18.39 24.37
N ALA A 297 -23.35 -19.27 25.31
CA ALA A 297 -22.23 -20.18 25.14
C ALA A 297 -22.41 -21.08 23.92
N THR A 298 -23.62 -21.58 23.68
CA THR A 298 -23.93 -22.40 22.51
C THR A 298 -23.77 -21.61 21.21
N SER A 299 -24.26 -20.37 21.16
CA SER A 299 -24.10 -19.48 19.99
C SER A 299 -22.64 -19.14 19.70
N VAL A 300 -21.82 -18.89 20.73
CA VAL A 300 -20.39 -18.62 20.55
C VAL A 300 -19.66 -19.85 20.01
N TYR A 301 -19.91 -21.04 20.55
CA TYR A 301 -19.34 -22.29 20.01
C TYR A 301 -19.76 -22.54 18.55
N GLY A 302 -21.02 -22.30 18.22
CA GLY A 302 -21.53 -22.44 16.86
C GLY A 302 -20.84 -21.49 15.87
N ASN A 303 -20.65 -20.22 16.27
CA ASN A 303 -19.94 -19.25 15.43
C ASN A 303 -18.44 -19.58 15.31
N VAL A 304 -17.74 -19.68 16.44
CA VAL A 304 -16.27 -19.73 16.46
C VAL A 304 -15.75 -21.10 16.02
N LEU A 305 -16.42 -22.18 16.43
CA LEU A 305 -15.92 -23.55 16.29
C LEU A 305 -16.80 -24.44 15.38
N GLY A 306 -17.93 -23.92 14.87
CA GLY A 306 -18.78 -24.66 13.93
C GLY A 306 -19.47 -25.88 14.53
N ARG A 307 -19.54 -26.00 15.86
CA ARG A 307 -20.04 -27.18 16.55
C ARG A 307 -20.86 -26.87 17.79
N ILE A 308 -21.58 -27.88 18.27
CA ILE A 308 -22.20 -27.85 19.60
C ILE A 308 -21.09 -28.06 20.64
N PRO A 309 -21.11 -27.31 21.76
CA PRO A 309 -20.15 -27.51 22.83
C PRO A 309 -20.27 -28.93 23.42
N ASP A 310 -19.14 -29.52 23.78
CA ASP A 310 -19.13 -30.74 24.57
C ASP A 310 -19.64 -30.44 25.98
N GLN A 311 -20.25 -31.43 26.64
CA GLN A 311 -20.91 -31.19 27.93
C GLN A 311 -19.93 -30.66 29.00
N ALA A 312 -18.69 -31.15 29.03
CA ALA A 312 -17.71 -30.76 30.05
C ALA A 312 -17.25 -29.32 29.87
N GLY A 313 -16.88 -28.93 28.64
CA GLY A 313 -16.54 -27.55 28.29
C GLY A 313 -17.72 -26.59 28.49
N PHE A 314 -18.92 -27.01 28.07
CA PHE A 314 -20.15 -26.23 28.28
C PHE A 314 -20.40 -25.94 29.76
N ASP A 315 -20.40 -26.97 30.60
CA ASP A 315 -20.65 -26.82 32.04
C ASP A 315 -19.59 -25.93 32.71
N PHE A 316 -18.32 -26.05 32.29
CA PHE A 316 -17.25 -25.21 32.77
C PHE A 316 -17.49 -23.73 32.43
N TRP A 317 -17.73 -23.42 31.15
CA TRP A 317 -17.88 -22.04 30.69
C TRP A 317 -19.14 -21.38 31.20
N VAL A 318 -20.27 -22.09 31.19
CA VAL A 318 -21.52 -21.59 31.78
C VAL A 318 -21.34 -21.32 33.27
N GLY A 319 -20.61 -22.17 34.00
CA GLY A 319 -20.25 -21.91 35.40
C GLY A 319 -19.40 -20.64 35.59
N GLN A 320 -18.46 -20.36 34.69
CA GLN A 320 -17.67 -19.11 34.72
C GLN A 320 -18.55 -17.87 34.47
N LEU A 321 -19.45 -17.95 33.49
CA LEU A 321 -20.41 -16.90 33.16
C LEU A 321 -21.42 -16.66 34.29
N ASP A 322 -21.98 -17.72 34.87
CA ASP A 322 -22.98 -17.65 35.95
C ASP A 322 -22.39 -17.10 37.25
N SER A 323 -21.12 -17.40 37.53
CA SER A 323 -20.41 -16.85 38.68
C SER A 323 -19.93 -15.41 38.47
N GLY A 324 -19.96 -14.90 37.23
CA GLY A 324 -19.38 -13.61 36.86
C GLY A 324 -17.85 -13.60 36.88
N SER A 325 -17.20 -14.77 36.93
CA SER A 325 -15.73 -14.87 36.89
C SER A 325 -15.19 -14.53 35.50
N VAL A 326 -15.98 -14.78 34.46
CA VAL A 326 -15.73 -14.35 33.08
C VAL A 326 -16.96 -13.57 32.62
N SER A 327 -16.75 -12.37 32.11
CA SER A 327 -17.80 -11.53 31.52
C SER A 327 -18.15 -12.03 30.11
N ARG A 328 -19.31 -11.63 29.57
CA ARG A 328 -19.73 -12.09 28.24
C ARG A 328 -18.82 -11.56 27.13
N ASP A 329 -18.31 -10.34 27.30
CA ASP A 329 -17.30 -9.73 26.45
C ASP A 329 -16.00 -10.54 26.45
N ALA A 330 -15.47 -10.90 27.62
CA ALA A 330 -14.25 -11.70 27.70
C ALA A 330 -14.44 -13.14 27.21
N PHE A 331 -15.61 -13.73 27.42
CA PHE A 331 -15.86 -15.13 27.09
C PHE A 331 -15.61 -15.48 25.62
N ILE A 332 -16.00 -14.61 24.68
CA ILE A 332 -15.80 -14.85 23.24
C ILE A 332 -14.30 -14.96 22.93
N LEU A 333 -13.50 -14.03 23.44
CA LEU A 333 -12.03 -14.06 23.32
C LEU A 333 -11.42 -15.28 24.02
N GLU A 334 -11.95 -15.69 25.18
CA GLU A 334 -11.46 -16.89 25.89
C GLU A 334 -11.75 -18.20 25.13
N VAL A 335 -12.86 -18.29 24.39
CA VAL A 335 -13.11 -19.44 23.49
C VAL A 335 -12.07 -19.48 22.37
N LEU A 336 -11.74 -18.33 21.77
CA LEU A 336 -10.72 -18.22 20.72
C LEU A 336 -9.34 -18.66 21.25
N LYS A 337 -8.92 -18.11 22.40
CA LYS A 337 -7.68 -18.49 23.08
C LYS A 337 -7.65 -19.97 23.44
N GLY A 338 -8.77 -20.52 23.92
CA GLY A 338 -8.91 -21.93 24.27
C GLY A 338 -8.73 -22.86 23.06
N ALA A 339 -9.27 -22.50 21.90
CA ALA A 339 -9.11 -23.28 20.67
C ALA A 339 -7.64 -23.33 20.20
N LYS A 340 -6.90 -22.23 20.36
CA LYS A 340 -5.49 -22.09 19.95
C LYS A 340 -4.47 -22.55 21.00
N ALA A 341 -4.91 -22.78 22.24
CA ALA A 341 -4.02 -23.20 23.33
C ALA A 341 -3.44 -24.60 23.10
N ALA A 342 -2.24 -24.85 23.66
CA ALA A 342 -1.69 -26.20 23.69
C ALA A 342 -2.62 -27.15 24.45
N PRO A 343 -2.80 -28.41 23.99
CA PRO A 343 -3.57 -29.40 24.74
C PRO A 343 -2.98 -29.57 26.15
N PRO A 344 -3.82 -29.70 27.19
CA PRO A 344 -3.34 -29.91 28.55
C PRO A 344 -2.63 -31.26 28.69
N ASP A 345 -1.69 -31.34 29.64
CA ASP A 345 -0.98 -32.59 29.95
C ASP A 345 -1.96 -33.74 30.26
N GLY A 346 -1.84 -34.83 29.52
CA GLY A 346 -2.71 -36.00 29.67
C GLY A 346 -4.09 -35.87 28.99
N ALA A 347 -4.27 -34.91 28.09
CA ALA A 347 -5.44 -34.84 27.21
C ALA A 347 -5.67 -36.17 26.48
N SER A 348 -6.94 -36.55 26.31
CA SER A 348 -7.30 -37.73 25.54
C SER A 348 -7.07 -37.48 24.04
N GLN A 349 -6.88 -38.55 23.26
CA GLN A 349 -6.79 -38.43 21.81
C GLN A 349 -8.06 -37.78 21.22
N GLU A 350 -9.23 -38.13 21.75
CA GLU A 350 -10.51 -37.54 21.33
C GLU A 350 -10.56 -36.02 21.56
N PHE A 351 -10.01 -35.52 22.67
CA PHE A 351 -9.90 -34.08 22.91
C PHE A 351 -8.97 -33.42 21.88
N MET A 352 -7.80 -34.02 21.64
CA MET A 352 -6.82 -33.50 20.69
C MET A 352 -7.37 -33.49 19.25
N ASP A 353 -8.09 -34.55 18.86
CA ASP A 353 -8.72 -34.65 17.54
C ASP A 353 -9.82 -33.59 17.37
N GLN A 354 -10.64 -33.36 18.41
CA GLN A 354 -11.64 -32.30 18.39
C GLN A 354 -11.01 -30.92 18.34
N GLN A 355 -9.96 -30.67 19.12
CA GLN A 355 -9.25 -29.40 19.12
C GLN A 355 -8.60 -29.13 17.75
N ALA A 356 -8.03 -30.14 17.10
CA ALA A 356 -7.50 -30.02 15.75
C ALA A 356 -8.60 -29.68 14.73
N ALA A 357 -9.80 -30.26 14.87
CA ALA A 357 -10.95 -29.92 14.04
C ALA A 357 -11.43 -28.47 14.27
N ASP A 358 -11.45 -28.03 15.53
CA ASP A 358 -11.80 -26.65 15.91
C ASP A 358 -10.81 -25.64 15.29
N GLN A 359 -9.51 -25.93 15.37
CA GLN A 359 -8.44 -25.13 14.77
C GLN A 359 -8.57 -25.08 13.23
N ALA A 360 -8.83 -26.21 12.58
CA ALA A 360 -9.01 -26.25 11.13
C ALA A 360 -10.24 -25.46 10.66
N TYR A 361 -11.35 -25.54 11.40
CA TYR A 361 -12.57 -24.80 11.11
C TYR A 361 -12.33 -23.28 11.24
N LEU A 362 -11.70 -22.86 12.33
CA LEU A 362 -11.36 -21.46 12.58
C LEU A 362 -10.37 -20.91 11.55
N SER A 363 -9.31 -21.67 11.23
CA SER A 363 -8.33 -21.31 10.21
C SER A 363 -9.01 -21.12 8.85
N THR A 364 -9.92 -22.01 8.45
CA THR A 364 -10.64 -21.86 7.19
C THR A 364 -11.55 -20.62 7.18
N LYS A 365 -12.24 -20.30 8.30
CA LYS A 365 -13.00 -19.03 8.39
C LYS A 365 -12.09 -17.82 8.31
N THR A 366 -10.90 -17.90 8.90
CA THR A 366 -9.89 -16.85 8.87
C THR A 366 -9.41 -16.61 7.44
N ASP A 367 -9.11 -17.66 6.68
CA ASP A 367 -8.76 -17.59 5.25
C ASP A 367 -9.86 -16.92 4.42
N ILE A 368 -11.13 -17.32 4.63
CA ILE A 368 -12.29 -16.71 3.95
C ILE A 368 -12.37 -15.22 4.27
N GLY A 369 -12.19 -14.85 5.55
CA GLY A 369 -12.19 -13.46 6.00
C GLY A 369 -11.05 -12.64 5.40
N ALA A 370 -9.84 -13.20 5.39
CA ALA A 370 -8.66 -12.59 4.79
C ALA A 370 -8.83 -12.44 3.27
N TYR A 371 -9.37 -13.44 2.57
CA TYR A 371 -9.62 -13.35 1.14
C TYR A 371 -10.59 -12.21 0.81
N PHE A 372 -11.69 -12.07 1.56
CA PHE A 372 -12.65 -10.99 1.38
C PHE A 372 -12.06 -9.59 1.66
N ALA A 373 -11.42 -9.42 2.82
CA ALA A 373 -11.03 -8.10 3.32
C ALA A 373 -9.61 -7.69 2.91
N VAL A 374 -8.64 -8.58 3.07
CA VAL A 374 -7.21 -8.29 2.88
C VAL A 374 -6.88 -8.36 1.40
N HIS A 375 -7.21 -9.48 0.75
CA HIS A 375 -6.81 -9.73 -0.64
C HIS A 375 -7.69 -8.99 -1.64
N LYS A 376 -9.00 -8.99 -1.43
CA LYS A 376 -9.95 -8.30 -2.32
C LYS A 376 -10.26 -6.86 -1.90
N GLY A 377 -9.89 -6.45 -0.68
CA GLY A 377 -10.08 -5.08 -0.22
C GLY A 377 -11.54 -4.65 -0.03
N MET A 378 -12.47 -5.59 0.12
CA MET A 378 -13.90 -5.27 0.16
C MET A 378 -14.36 -4.82 1.55
N SER A 379 -15.30 -3.86 1.60
CA SER A 379 -15.82 -3.31 2.87
C SER A 379 -17.34 -3.41 3.05
N ASN A 380 -18.05 -4.03 2.09
CA ASN A 380 -19.50 -4.20 2.20
C ASN A 380 -19.86 -5.25 3.26
N VAL A 381 -20.36 -4.77 4.40
CA VAL A 381 -20.71 -5.59 5.57
C VAL A 381 -21.75 -6.67 5.26
N GLU A 382 -22.70 -6.41 4.37
CA GLU A 382 -23.72 -7.40 4.01
C GLU A 382 -23.13 -8.54 3.19
N ASN A 383 -22.24 -8.22 2.24
CA ASN A 383 -21.50 -9.23 1.49
C ASN A 383 -20.56 -10.03 2.41
N ALA A 384 -19.89 -9.34 3.34
CA ALA A 384 -18.99 -9.97 4.32
C ALA A 384 -19.72 -10.99 5.21
N ARG A 385 -20.96 -10.68 5.61
CA ARG A 385 -21.83 -11.60 6.37
C ARG A 385 -22.31 -12.74 5.51
N ALA A 386 -22.86 -12.44 4.34
CA ALA A 386 -23.39 -13.45 3.41
C ALA A 386 -22.33 -14.50 3.04
N THR A 387 -21.10 -14.08 2.77
CA THR A 387 -19.96 -14.98 2.52
C THR A 387 -19.70 -15.91 3.71
N MET A 388 -19.64 -15.37 4.93
CA MET A 388 -19.32 -16.17 6.12
C MET A 388 -20.45 -17.16 6.48
N GLU A 389 -21.70 -16.78 6.25
CA GLU A 389 -22.88 -17.63 6.47
C GLU A 389 -22.93 -18.85 5.53
N LEU A 390 -22.26 -18.79 4.38
CA LEU A 390 -22.21 -19.92 3.44
C LEU A 390 -21.37 -21.07 3.99
N PHE A 391 -20.36 -20.79 4.82
CA PHE A 391 -19.38 -21.78 5.26
C PHE A 391 -19.89 -22.62 6.44
N ASP A 392 -20.01 -23.93 6.22
CA ASP A 392 -20.46 -24.91 7.23
C ASP A 392 -19.35 -25.88 7.68
N GLY A 393 -18.11 -25.66 7.23
CA GLY A 393 -16.98 -26.55 7.49
C GLY A 393 -16.71 -27.57 6.38
N SER A 394 -17.58 -27.68 5.38
CA SER A 394 -17.37 -28.58 4.24
C SER A 394 -16.65 -27.91 3.07
N ALA A 395 -15.94 -28.70 2.26
CA ALA A 395 -15.28 -28.21 1.05
C ALA A 395 -16.25 -27.57 0.03
N ASN A 396 -17.48 -28.08 -0.06
CA ASN A 396 -18.50 -27.48 -0.93
C ASN A 396 -18.92 -26.10 -0.45
N SER A 397 -19.01 -25.91 0.88
CA SER A 397 -19.36 -24.62 1.47
C SER A 397 -18.22 -23.60 1.34
N LEU A 398 -16.97 -24.06 1.40
CA LEU A 398 -15.78 -23.25 1.11
C LEU A 398 -15.79 -22.75 -0.33
N GLN A 399 -16.02 -23.64 -1.30
CA GLN A 399 -16.13 -23.24 -2.71
C GLN A 399 -17.27 -22.23 -2.92
N ALA A 400 -18.41 -22.44 -2.27
CA ALA A 400 -19.53 -21.51 -2.37
C ALA A 400 -19.18 -20.12 -1.79
N ALA A 401 -18.43 -20.07 -0.69
CA ALA A 401 -17.96 -18.83 -0.11
C ALA A 401 -16.96 -18.11 -1.03
N GLU A 402 -16.01 -18.83 -1.63
CA GLU A 402 -15.07 -18.31 -2.63
C GLU A 402 -15.80 -17.74 -3.85
N ASP A 403 -16.69 -18.52 -4.48
CA ASP A 403 -17.47 -18.09 -5.65
C ASP A 403 -18.27 -16.82 -5.35
N ALA A 404 -18.81 -16.71 -4.12
CA ALA A 404 -19.52 -15.53 -3.67
C ALA A 404 -18.59 -14.31 -3.53
N ILE A 405 -17.42 -14.48 -2.88
CA ILE A 405 -16.40 -13.42 -2.74
C ILE A 405 -16.01 -12.89 -4.12
N ASP A 406 -15.72 -13.77 -5.08
CA ASP A 406 -15.32 -13.36 -6.42
C ASP A 406 -16.44 -12.64 -7.19
N GLY A 407 -17.68 -13.08 -7.02
CA GLY A 407 -18.85 -12.40 -7.58
C GLY A 407 -19.08 -10.99 -6.98
N TYR A 408 -18.91 -10.86 -5.67
CA TYR A 408 -18.97 -9.55 -4.99
C TYR A 408 -17.84 -8.64 -5.44
N TYR A 409 -16.62 -9.17 -5.51
CA TYR A 409 -15.46 -8.42 -5.97
C TYR A 409 -15.61 -7.93 -7.39
N ALA A 410 -16.08 -8.77 -8.32
CA ALA A 410 -16.32 -8.38 -9.71
C ALA A 410 -17.33 -7.22 -9.83
N SER A 411 -18.30 -7.15 -8.92
CA SER A 411 -19.26 -6.06 -8.85
C SER A 411 -18.64 -4.80 -8.23
N ALA A 412 -17.89 -4.95 -7.13
CA ALA A 412 -17.23 -3.85 -6.44
C ALA A 412 -16.09 -3.22 -7.28
N SER A 413 -15.38 -4.02 -8.08
CA SER A 413 -14.31 -3.56 -8.97
C SER A 413 -14.83 -3.06 -10.32
N ALA A 414 -16.15 -2.94 -10.52
CA ALA A 414 -16.70 -2.42 -11.75
C ALA A 414 -16.35 -0.92 -11.91
N ALA A 415 -16.08 -0.51 -13.15
CA ALA A 415 -15.82 0.89 -13.46
C ALA A 415 -17.02 1.78 -13.11
N ASP A 416 -18.24 1.31 -13.36
CA ASP A 416 -19.49 2.04 -13.09
C ASP A 416 -20.26 1.38 -11.94
N GLY A 417 -20.54 2.14 -10.88
CA GLY A 417 -21.32 1.65 -9.74
C GLY A 417 -20.59 0.65 -8.84
N GLY A 418 -19.26 0.60 -8.93
CA GLY A 418 -18.41 -0.17 -8.01
C GLY A 418 -18.37 0.42 -6.59
N GLU A 419 -17.49 -0.13 -5.77
CA GLU A 419 -17.28 0.27 -4.38
C GLU A 419 -15.82 0.64 -4.16
N PHE A 420 -15.52 1.41 -3.11
CA PHE A 420 -14.13 1.64 -2.72
C PHE A 420 -13.47 0.33 -2.28
N LEU A 421 -12.29 0.04 -2.82
CA LEU A 421 -11.53 -1.18 -2.53
C LEU A 421 -10.20 -0.82 -1.90
N MET A 422 -9.81 -1.57 -0.87
CA MET A 422 -8.62 -1.30 -0.09
C MET A 422 -7.87 -2.58 0.29
N PRO A 423 -7.25 -3.28 -0.68
CA PRO A 423 -6.48 -4.47 -0.36
C PRO A 423 -5.19 -4.11 0.38
N VAL A 424 -4.74 -5.02 1.25
CA VAL A 424 -3.45 -4.92 1.93
C VAL A 424 -2.53 -6.01 1.39
N VAL A 425 -1.46 -5.60 0.72
CA VAL A 425 -0.61 -6.48 -0.09
C VAL A 425 0.61 -6.89 0.72
N GLY A 426 0.89 -8.19 0.75
CA GLY A 426 2.13 -8.73 1.32
C GLY A 426 2.10 -9.00 2.83
N VAL A 427 0.95 -8.84 3.49
CA VAL A 427 0.78 -9.13 4.93
C VAL A 427 0.34 -10.57 5.21
N LEU A 428 -0.43 -11.17 4.31
CA LEU A 428 -0.90 -12.54 4.39
C LEU A 428 -0.66 -13.24 3.06
N ALA A 429 -0.35 -14.53 3.10
CA ALA A 429 -0.37 -15.35 1.89
C ALA A 429 -1.80 -15.47 1.35
N LEU A 430 -1.93 -15.71 0.04
CA LEU A 430 -3.20 -16.16 -0.51
C LEU A 430 -3.52 -17.54 0.06
N PRO A 431 -4.77 -17.81 0.46
CA PRO A 431 -5.17 -19.15 0.89
C PRO A 431 -4.89 -20.17 -0.21
N GLU A 432 -4.44 -21.37 0.14
CA GLU A 432 -4.05 -22.40 -0.85
C GLU A 432 -5.15 -22.72 -1.86
N TRP A 433 -6.42 -22.66 -1.43
CA TRP A 433 -7.58 -22.93 -2.27
C TRP A 433 -7.87 -21.81 -3.29
N ALA A 434 -7.35 -20.60 -3.07
CA ALA A 434 -7.55 -19.44 -3.95
C ALA A 434 -6.43 -19.26 -5.00
N ILE A 435 -5.44 -20.17 -5.03
CA ILE A 435 -4.32 -20.14 -5.97
C ILE A 435 -4.65 -21.06 -7.15
N ASP A 436 -5.14 -20.49 -8.25
CA ASP A 436 -5.48 -21.20 -9.49
C ASP A 436 -4.29 -21.33 -10.47
#